data_AF-A0A935W7D3-F1
#
_entry.id   AF-A0A935W7D3-F1
#
_cell.length_a   1.000
_cell.length_b   1.000
_cell.length_c   1.000
_cell.angle_alpha   90.00
_cell.angle_beta   90.00
_cell.angle_gamma   90.00
#
_symmetry.space_group_name_H-M   'P 1'
#
loop_
_entity.id
_entity.type
_entity.pdbx_description
1 polymer ?
#
loop_
_entity_poly.entity_id
_entity_poly.type
_entity_poly.pdbx_seq_one_letter_code
_entity_poly.pdbx_strand_id
1 'polypeptide(L)'
;MPNTLVHIGINGFLTKTFSRKANIFWIYLGCIIPDIPWILKKIFEIFVPYINGYDLQAFSIIQSSLFFCIIISLAVSAITKNYQLTFFTLFSGSVLHLLTDSIETKWANGVQLFAPFSWQILNFRIIWPEHFVIQFLGFLGLVFFVFNWKDFRNIKFYFTFTKIRLFISTILLLIYFLLPLLFFNDIYENDYHFLSTLKNKSERTGKFVELDRKLVEFNQNTKSYWITSFNNDLIELKSKYDLSGRKISIKGSFINNDLIEVTEYHQNANLIRDGASYFALLLMLVFGVKTFYVKKIKKV
;
A
#
# COMPACT_ATOMS: atom_id res chain seq x y z
N MET A 1 -5.01 -1.11 0.90
CA MET A 1 -3.97 -2.14 0.85
C MET A 1 -4.40 -3.19 -0.14
N PRO A 2 -3.55 -3.48 -1.13
CA PRO A 2 -3.78 -4.56 -2.06
C PRO A 2 -3.60 -5.93 -1.37
N ASN A 3 -3.97 -7.00 -2.08
CA ASN A 3 -3.92 -8.34 -1.53
C ASN A 3 -2.47 -8.84 -1.46
N THR A 4 -1.85 -8.77 -0.28
CA THR A 4 -0.46 -9.19 -0.08
C THR A 4 -0.16 -10.63 -0.54
N LEU A 5 -1.13 -11.56 -0.49
CA LEU A 5 -0.94 -12.91 -1.04
C LEU A 5 -0.72 -12.89 -2.55
N VAL A 6 -1.45 -12.06 -3.29
CA VAL A 6 -1.30 -11.92 -4.76
C VAL A 6 0.13 -11.50 -5.08
N HIS A 7 0.63 -10.50 -4.36
CA HIS A 7 2.01 -10.04 -4.54
C HIS A 7 3.01 -11.11 -4.15
N ILE A 8 2.80 -11.87 -3.07
CA ILE A 8 3.67 -13.02 -2.73
C ILE A 8 3.71 -14.05 -3.86
N GLY A 9 2.57 -14.37 -4.49
CA GLY A 9 2.51 -15.30 -5.61
C GLY A 9 3.32 -14.82 -6.80
N ILE A 10 2.99 -13.63 -7.32
CA ILE A 10 3.65 -13.06 -8.49
C ILE A 10 5.15 -12.88 -8.23
N ASN A 11 5.52 -12.23 -7.12
CA ASN A 11 6.92 -11.99 -6.78
C ASN A 11 7.69 -13.28 -6.54
N GLY A 12 7.07 -14.21 -5.82
CA GLY A 12 7.60 -15.52 -5.49
C GLY A 12 7.99 -16.31 -6.73
N PHE A 13 7.00 -16.59 -7.58
CA PHE A 13 7.20 -17.39 -8.78
C PHE A 13 8.17 -16.71 -9.75
N LEU A 14 7.97 -15.42 -10.07
CA LEU A 14 8.83 -14.73 -11.04
C LEU A 14 10.27 -14.62 -10.53
N THR A 15 10.47 -14.19 -9.28
CA THR A 15 11.82 -14.01 -8.76
C THR A 15 12.57 -15.33 -8.61
N LYS A 16 11.90 -16.42 -8.19
CA LYS A 16 12.55 -17.74 -8.15
C LYS A 16 12.84 -18.32 -9.53
N THR A 17 12.05 -17.95 -10.54
CA THR A 17 12.28 -18.36 -11.93
C THR A 17 13.55 -17.70 -12.48
N PHE A 18 13.72 -16.39 -12.27
CA PHE A 18 14.89 -15.65 -12.75
C PHE A 18 16.12 -15.77 -11.85
N SER A 19 15.93 -15.94 -10.55
CA SER A 19 17.00 -16.00 -9.55
C SER A 19 16.70 -17.04 -8.48
N ARG A 20 17.14 -18.28 -8.73
CA ARG A 20 17.05 -19.37 -7.74
C ARG A 20 17.80 -19.05 -6.43
N LYS A 21 18.84 -18.21 -6.52
CA LYS A 21 19.66 -17.74 -5.39
C LYS A 21 18.97 -16.70 -4.51
N ALA A 22 17.90 -16.06 -4.99
CA ALA A 22 17.18 -15.07 -4.21
C ALA A 22 16.61 -15.70 -2.93
N ASN A 23 16.89 -15.05 -1.79
CA ASN A 23 16.40 -15.50 -0.51
C ASN A 23 14.91 -15.17 -0.38
N ILE A 24 14.11 -16.14 0.07
CA ILE A 24 12.66 -16.00 0.22
C ILE A 24 12.26 -14.81 1.10
N PHE A 25 13.06 -14.49 2.12
CA PHE A 25 12.86 -13.31 2.97
C PHE A 25 12.89 -12.02 2.17
N TRP A 26 13.91 -11.85 1.32
CA TRP A 26 14.07 -10.64 0.52
C TRP A 26 12.99 -10.56 -0.54
N ILE A 27 12.54 -11.69 -1.10
CA ILE A 27 11.40 -11.72 -2.03
C ILE A 27 10.15 -11.16 -1.34
N TYR A 28 9.84 -11.63 -0.13
CA TYR A 28 8.67 -11.17 0.60
C TYR A 28 8.81 -9.72 1.10
N LEU A 29 10.00 -9.32 1.53
CA LEU A 29 10.22 -7.93 1.92
C LEU A 29 10.05 -7.00 0.70
N GLY A 30 10.57 -7.40 -0.46
CA GLY A 30 10.40 -6.68 -1.72
C GLY A 30 8.94 -6.50 -2.11
N CYS A 31 8.10 -7.51 -1.88
CA CYS A 31 6.68 -7.41 -2.17
C CYS A 31 5.87 -6.56 -1.18
N ILE A 32 6.43 -6.20 -0.02
CA ILE A 32 5.77 -5.34 0.97
C ILE A 32 6.27 -3.89 0.91
N ILE A 33 7.48 -3.64 0.41
CA ILE A 33 8.09 -2.30 0.41
C ILE A 33 7.12 -1.19 -0.03
N PRO A 34 6.39 -1.31 -1.16
CA PRO A 34 5.45 -0.27 -1.58
C PRO A 34 4.25 -0.07 -0.64
N ASP A 35 3.93 -1.09 0.16
CA ASP A 35 2.84 -1.09 1.13
C ASP A 35 3.23 -0.56 2.52
N ILE A 36 4.53 -0.44 2.81
CA ILE A 36 5.03 0.06 4.10
C ILE A 36 4.38 1.41 4.48
N PRO A 37 4.29 2.43 3.59
CA PRO A 37 3.67 3.70 3.94
C PRO A 37 2.21 3.56 4.34
N TRP A 38 1.45 2.69 3.66
CA TRP A 38 0.04 2.44 3.98
C TRP A 38 -0.14 1.71 5.31
N ILE A 39 0.77 0.80 5.65
CA ILE A 39 0.80 0.13 6.96
C ILE A 39 1.11 1.15 8.04
N LEU A 40 2.15 1.97 7.85
CA LEU A 40 2.54 3.00 8.81
C LEU A 40 1.43 4.02 9.01
N LYS A 41 0.77 4.47 7.95
CA LYS A 41 -0.40 5.35 8.03
C LYS A 41 -1.46 4.81 8.97
N LYS A 42 -1.88 3.55 8.79
CA LYS A 42 -2.88 2.91 9.67
C LYS A 42 -2.41 2.84 11.13
N ILE A 43 -1.13 2.57 11.36
CA ILE A 43 -0.54 2.55 12.71
C ILE A 43 -0.61 3.96 13.32
N PHE A 44 -0.20 5.00 12.59
CA PHE A 44 -0.25 6.38 13.07
C PHE A 44 -1.68 6.86 13.32
N GLU A 45 -2.65 6.52 12.48
CA GLU A 45 -4.07 6.84 12.69
C GLU A 45 -4.61 6.25 14.02
N ILE A 46 -4.10 5.09 14.45
CA ILE A 46 -4.50 4.44 15.71
C ILE A 46 -3.79 5.08 16.92
N PHE A 47 -2.48 5.33 16.84
CA PHE A 47 -1.68 5.77 17.99
C PHE A 47 -1.58 7.28 18.15
N VAL A 48 -1.86 8.06 17.09
CA VAL A 48 -1.77 9.52 17.06
C VAL A 48 -3.07 10.08 16.50
N PRO A 49 -4.18 10.05 17.27
CA PRO A 49 -5.53 10.36 16.76
C PRO A 49 -5.72 11.80 16.26
N TYR A 50 -4.80 12.71 16.60
CA TYR A 50 -4.83 14.13 16.21
C TYR A 50 -3.96 14.44 14.98
N ILE A 51 -3.34 13.43 14.36
CA ILE A 51 -2.56 13.64 13.14
C ILE A 51 -3.49 14.08 12.00
N ASN A 52 -3.06 15.05 11.19
CA ASN A 52 -3.81 15.43 10.00
C ASN A 52 -3.77 14.27 8.99
N GLY A 53 -4.91 13.62 8.78
CA GLY A 53 -5.09 12.49 7.89
C GLY A 53 -4.92 12.84 6.41
N TYR A 54 -5.17 14.08 5.98
CA TYR A 54 -4.84 14.52 4.61
C TYR A 54 -3.32 14.59 4.40
N ASP A 55 -2.59 15.18 5.34
CA ASP A 55 -1.12 15.27 5.24
C ASP A 55 -0.48 13.89 5.37
N LEU A 56 -1.00 13.03 6.25
CA LEU A 56 -0.55 11.64 6.37
C LEU A 56 -0.84 10.82 5.10
N GLN A 57 -1.98 11.04 4.45
CA GLN A 57 -2.32 10.44 3.16
C GLN A 57 -1.35 10.93 2.07
N ALA A 58 -1.09 12.24 1.99
CA ALA A 58 -0.14 12.82 1.04
C ALA A 58 1.26 12.23 1.21
N PHE A 59 1.72 12.11 2.46
CA PHE A 59 3.04 11.57 2.80
C PHE A 59 3.17 10.11 2.35
N SER A 60 2.11 9.33 2.57
CA SER A 60 2.05 7.93 2.18
C SER A 60 2.06 7.72 0.67
N ILE A 61 1.36 8.59 -0.08
CA ILE A 61 1.37 8.58 -1.54
C ILE A 61 2.80 8.73 -2.05
N ILE A 62 3.51 9.78 -1.61
CA ILE A 62 4.89 10.07 -2.04
C ILE A 62 5.82 8.90 -1.73
N GLN A 63 5.79 8.39 -0.49
CA GLN A 63 6.65 7.29 -0.05
C GLN A 63 6.35 5.95 -0.75
N SER A 64 5.12 5.76 -1.25
CA SER A 64 4.72 4.54 -1.95
C SER A 64 5.23 4.46 -3.39
N SER A 65 5.80 5.55 -3.92
CA SER A 65 6.34 5.59 -5.27
C SER A 65 7.60 4.72 -5.44
N LEU A 66 7.88 4.30 -6.68
CA LEU A 66 9.03 3.43 -6.97
C LEU A 66 10.36 4.07 -6.57
N PHE A 67 10.53 5.39 -6.70
CA PHE A 67 11.74 6.09 -6.27
C PHE A 67 12.02 5.89 -4.77
N PHE A 68 11.01 6.07 -3.92
CA PHE A 68 11.16 5.83 -2.49
C PHE A 68 11.31 4.34 -2.17
N CYS A 69 10.70 3.45 -2.95
CA CYS A 69 10.96 2.01 -2.89
C CYS A 69 12.42 1.65 -3.21
N ILE A 70 13.06 2.35 -4.15
CA ILE A 70 14.49 2.19 -4.47
C ILE A 70 15.35 2.66 -3.29
N ILE A 71 15.04 3.80 -2.69
CA ILE A 71 15.80 4.34 -1.54
C ILE A 71 15.78 3.34 -0.37
N ILE A 72 14.60 2.82 0.00
CA ILE A 72 14.52 1.84 1.10
C ILE A 72 15.19 0.51 0.72
N SER A 73 15.10 0.08 -0.53
CA SER A 73 15.83 -1.10 -1.03
C SER A 73 17.35 -0.93 -0.93
N LEU A 74 17.87 0.26 -1.26
CA LEU A 74 19.28 0.60 -1.08
C LEU A 74 19.68 0.61 0.40
N ALA A 75 18.87 1.23 1.26
CA ALA A 75 19.12 1.29 2.69
C ALA A 75 19.25 -0.12 3.30
N VAL A 76 18.27 -0.98 3.03
CA VAL A 76 18.26 -2.36 3.53
C VAL A 76 19.40 -3.17 2.94
N SER A 77 19.65 -3.06 1.63
CA SER A 77 20.70 -3.84 0.96
C SER A 77 22.13 -3.45 1.40
N ALA A 78 22.37 -2.19 1.77
CA ALA A 78 23.68 -1.68 2.20
C ALA A 78 24.24 -2.44 3.41
N ILE A 79 23.38 -2.89 4.34
CA ILE A 79 23.76 -3.67 5.52
C ILE A 79 23.78 -5.18 5.27
N THR A 80 23.61 -5.66 4.03
CA THR A 80 23.66 -7.10 3.71
C THR A 80 24.99 -7.51 3.11
N LYS A 81 25.40 -8.76 3.34
CA LYS A 81 26.64 -9.33 2.81
C LYS A 81 26.64 -9.34 1.28
N ASN A 82 25.51 -9.70 0.66
CA ASN A 82 25.32 -9.71 -0.78
C ASN A 82 24.39 -8.56 -1.20
N TYR A 83 24.92 -7.34 -1.14
CA TYR A 83 24.13 -6.12 -1.36
C TYR A 83 23.45 -6.10 -2.73
N GLN A 84 24.14 -6.51 -3.80
CA GLN A 84 23.58 -6.50 -5.17
C GLN A 84 22.38 -7.43 -5.27
N LEU A 85 22.52 -8.69 -4.85
CA LEU A 85 21.42 -9.65 -4.93
C LEU A 85 20.23 -9.21 -4.06
N THR A 86 20.49 -8.69 -2.86
CA THR A 86 19.43 -8.15 -2.00
C THR A 86 18.74 -6.98 -2.67
N PHE A 87 19.50 -5.99 -3.15
CA PHE A 87 18.97 -4.80 -3.80
C PHE A 87 18.09 -5.16 -4.99
N PHE A 88 18.59 -5.97 -5.94
CA PHE A 88 17.82 -6.36 -7.11
C PHE A 88 16.59 -7.20 -6.73
N THR A 89 16.67 -8.03 -5.70
CA THR A 89 15.49 -8.77 -5.20
C THR A 89 14.42 -7.83 -4.67
N LEU A 90 14.79 -6.83 -3.85
CA LEU A 90 13.86 -5.86 -3.27
C LEU A 90 13.30 -4.89 -4.33
N PHE A 91 14.16 -4.42 -5.23
CA PHE A 91 13.81 -3.53 -6.33
C PHE A 91 12.85 -4.21 -7.31
N SER A 92 13.20 -5.40 -7.83
CA SER A 92 12.30 -6.16 -8.69
C SER A 92 11.01 -6.51 -7.96
N GLY A 93 11.09 -6.79 -6.66
CA GLY A 93 9.93 -7.02 -5.80
C GLY A 93 8.95 -5.84 -5.80
N SER A 94 9.49 -4.64 -5.62
CA SER A 94 8.73 -3.40 -5.58
C SER A 94 8.15 -3.05 -6.96
N VAL A 95 8.93 -3.23 -8.03
CA VAL A 95 8.44 -3.03 -9.41
C VAL A 95 7.29 -3.97 -9.73
N LEU A 96 7.43 -5.27 -9.45
CA LEU A 96 6.37 -6.24 -9.70
C LEU A 96 5.13 -5.95 -8.86
N HIS A 97 5.29 -5.56 -7.59
CA HIS A 97 4.18 -5.13 -6.75
C HIS A 97 3.44 -3.95 -7.40
N LEU A 98 4.15 -2.88 -7.74
CA LEU A 98 3.57 -1.67 -8.31
C LEU A 98 2.92 -1.94 -9.69
N LEU A 99 3.52 -2.76 -10.55
CA LEU A 99 2.90 -3.13 -11.82
C LEU A 99 1.66 -4.03 -11.64
N THR A 100 1.65 -4.88 -10.62
CA THR A 100 0.44 -5.65 -10.27
C THR A 100 -0.66 -4.68 -9.81
N ASP A 101 -0.29 -3.70 -9.00
CA ASP A 101 -1.21 -2.71 -8.47
C ASP A 101 -1.81 -1.79 -9.53
N SER A 102 -1.09 -1.51 -10.61
CA SER A 102 -1.61 -0.71 -11.74
C SER A 102 -2.57 -1.49 -12.64
N ILE A 103 -2.58 -2.83 -12.59
CA ILE A 103 -3.55 -3.67 -13.31
C ILE A 103 -4.94 -3.60 -12.64
N GLU A 104 -4.96 -3.45 -11.32
CA GLU A 104 -6.19 -3.39 -10.52
C GLU A 104 -6.96 -2.07 -10.71
N THR A 105 -8.28 -2.18 -10.88
CA THR A 105 -9.16 -1.01 -10.85
C THR A 105 -9.25 -0.47 -9.41
N LYS A 106 -8.67 0.71 -9.22
CA LYS A 106 -8.77 1.52 -8.00
C LYS A 106 -9.11 2.94 -8.42
N TRP A 107 -10.25 3.46 -7.95
CA TRP A 107 -10.66 4.83 -8.24
C TRP A 107 -9.83 5.83 -7.44
N ALA A 108 -9.57 7.02 -7.99
CA ALA A 108 -8.70 8.05 -7.39
C ALA A 108 -7.26 7.63 -7.05
N ASN A 109 -6.87 6.40 -7.41
CA ASN A 109 -5.65 5.76 -6.97
C ASN A 109 -4.95 5.11 -8.18
N GLY A 110 -3.67 4.86 -8.02
CA GLY A 110 -2.85 4.15 -8.97
C GLY A 110 -1.39 4.25 -8.54
N VAL A 111 -0.49 4.00 -9.47
CA VAL A 111 0.93 3.82 -9.14
C VAL A 111 1.76 4.96 -9.66
N GLN A 112 2.62 5.48 -8.78
CA GLN A 112 3.59 6.52 -9.10
C GLN A 112 4.96 5.87 -9.31
N LEU A 113 5.35 5.68 -10.57
CA LEU A 113 6.66 5.09 -10.89
C LEU A 113 7.79 6.13 -10.85
N PHE A 114 7.52 7.36 -11.25
CA PHE A 114 8.57 8.36 -11.47
C PHE A 114 8.48 9.56 -10.53
N ALA A 115 7.59 9.54 -9.54
CA ALA A 115 7.58 10.56 -8.49
C ALA A 115 8.94 10.53 -7.76
N PRO A 116 9.55 11.67 -7.40
CA PRO A 116 9.01 13.03 -7.51
C PRO A 116 9.27 13.75 -8.85
N PHE A 117 9.88 13.09 -9.84
CA PHE A 117 10.23 13.72 -11.13
C PHE A 117 9.04 13.82 -12.10
N SER A 118 8.10 12.88 -12.01
CA SER A 118 6.82 12.92 -12.71
C SER A 118 5.75 12.28 -11.84
N TRP A 119 4.66 13.02 -11.62
CA TRP A 119 3.56 12.58 -10.78
C TRP A 119 2.49 11.79 -11.55
N GLN A 120 2.71 11.53 -12.85
CA GLN A 120 1.76 10.77 -13.67
C GLN A 120 1.40 9.42 -13.02
N ILE A 121 0.10 9.18 -12.84
CA ILE A 121 -0.41 7.93 -12.30
C ILE A 121 -0.45 6.89 -13.41
N LEU A 122 0.17 5.74 -13.15
CA LEU A 122 -0.05 4.53 -13.94
C LEU A 122 -1.24 3.75 -13.36
N ASN A 123 -2.29 3.60 -14.15
CA ASN A 123 -3.46 2.78 -13.80
C ASN A 123 -4.12 2.25 -15.07
N PHE A 124 -4.01 0.95 -15.32
CA PHE A 124 -4.57 0.27 -16.47
C PHE A 124 -6.05 -0.09 -16.29
N ARG A 125 -6.57 -0.12 -15.05
CA ARG A 125 -7.98 -0.39 -14.72
C ARG A 125 -8.55 -1.65 -15.40
N ILE A 126 -7.78 -2.74 -15.44
CA ILE A 126 -8.14 -3.94 -16.21
C ILE A 126 -9.12 -4.83 -15.43
N ILE A 127 -8.85 -5.06 -14.15
CA ILE A 127 -9.62 -6.00 -13.32
C ILE A 127 -9.91 -5.42 -11.95
N TRP A 128 -11.12 -5.62 -11.45
CA TRP A 128 -11.44 -5.32 -10.07
C TRP A 128 -10.68 -6.24 -9.11
N PRO A 129 -10.22 -5.76 -7.94
CA PRO A 129 -9.52 -6.58 -6.94
C PRO A 129 -10.31 -7.78 -6.41
N GLU A 130 -11.62 -7.76 -6.59
CA GLU A 130 -12.55 -8.82 -6.22
C GLU A 130 -12.65 -9.91 -7.31
N HIS A 131 -12.10 -9.68 -8.51
CA HIS A 131 -12.19 -10.58 -9.64
C HIS A 131 -11.53 -11.94 -9.34
N PHE A 132 -12.07 -13.02 -9.90
CA PHE A 132 -11.61 -14.38 -9.63
C PHE A 132 -10.13 -14.59 -9.97
N VAL A 133 -9.60 -13.87 -10.97
CA VAL A 133 -8.17 -13.90 -11.33
C VAL A 133 -7.30 -13.42 -10.16
N ILE A 134 -7.68 -12.32 -9.50
CA ILE A 134 -6.96 -11.81 -8.32
C ILE A 134 -7.06 -12.82 -7.18
N GLN A 135 -8.23 -13.43 -6.96
CA GLN A 135 -8.40 -14.46 -5.94
C GLN A 135 -7.53 -15.70 -6.21
N PHE A 136 -7.47 -16.15 -7.47
CA PHE A 136 -6.63 -17.26 -7.91
C PHE A 136 -5.15 -16.96 -7.72
N LEU A 137 -4.69 -15.77 -8.09
CA LEU A 137 -3.31 -15.34 -7.84
C LEU A 137 -3.00 -15.28 -6.34
N GLY A 138 -3.95 -14.86 -5.51
CA GLY A 138 -3.83 -14.90 -4.05
C GLY A 138 -3.69 -16.34 -3.52
N PHE A 139 -4.49 -17.27 -4.04
CA PHE A 139 -4.35 -18.70 -3.73
C PHE A 139 -2.97 -19.24 -4.15
N LEU A 140 -2.49 -18.90 -5.35
CA LEU A 140 -1.14 -19.26 -5.79
C LEU A 140 -0.06 -18.69 -4.86
N GLY A 141 -0.26 -17.48 -4.33
CA GLY A 141 0.61 -16.90 -3.31
C GLY A 141 0.64 -17.69 -2.01
N LEU A 142 -0.53 -18.15 -1.53
CA LEU A 142 -0.61 -19.04 -0.38
C LEU A 142 0.11 -20.36 -0.63
N VAL A 143 -0.12 -20.98 -1.80
CA VAL A 143 0.54 -22.22 -2.22
C VAL A 143 2.06 -22.03 -2.26
N PHE A 144 2.54 -20.94 -2.88
CA PHE A 144 3.95 -20.59 -2.93
C PHE A 144 4.54 -20.44 -1.51
N PHE A 145 3.83 -19.74 -0.63
CA PHE A 145 4.24 -19.58 0.77
C PHE A 145 4.36 -20.93 1.48
N VAL A 146 3.35 -21.80 1.36
CA VAL A 146 3.31 -23.13 1.98
C VAL A 146 4.41 -24.04 1.43
N PHE A 147 4.72 -24.01 0.13
CA PHE A 147 5.80 -24.83 -0.41
C PHE A 147 7.19 -24.33 0.05
N ASN A 148 7.39 -23.01 0.15
CA ASN A 148 8.67 -22.41 0.53
C ASN A 148 8.82 -22.16 2.04
N TRP A 149 7.88 -22.60 2.87
CA TRP A 149 7.89 -22.33 4.32
C TRP A 149 9.13 -22.90 5.04
N LYS A 150 9.68 -24.03 4.56
CA LYS A 150 10.90 -24.64 5.13
C LYS A 150 12.13 -23.78 4.86
N ASP A 151 12.21 -23.21 3.66
CA ASP A 151 13.29 -22.29 3.28
C ASP A 151 13.24 -21.04 4.16
N PHE A 152 12.04 -20.60 4.53
CA PHE A 152 11.84 -19.49 5.47
C PHE A 152 12.39 -19.82 6.86
N ARG A 153 12.16 -21.03 7.40
CA ARG A 153 12.69 -21.44 8.71
C ARG A 153 14.22 -21.48 8.75
N ASN A 154 14.85 -21.72 7.60
CA ASN A 154 16.29 -21.91 7.50
C ASN A 154 17.04 -20.67 6.97
N ILE A 155 16.37 -19.51 6.90
CA ILE A 155 16.99 -18.27 6.41
C ILE A 155 18.27 -17.96 7.19
N LYS A 156 19.40 -17.91 6.48
CA LYS A 156 20.64 -17.34 6.99
C LYS A 156 20.71 -15.88 6.61
N PHE A 157 20.36 -15.02 7.56
CA PHE A 157 20.63 -13.59 7.46
C PHE A 157 22.14 -13.36 7.52
N TYR A 158 22.69 -12.83 6.43
CA TYR A 158 24.07 -12.39 6.39
C TYR A 158 24.05 -10.86 6.35
N PHE A 159 23.90 -10.25 7.53
CA PHE A 159 24.11 -8.81 7.69
C PHE A 159 25.60 -8.51 7.87
N THR A 160 26.01 -7.29 7.50
CA THR A 160 27.38 -6.80 7.63
C THR A 160 27.31 -5.37 8.13
N PHE A 161 27.56 -5.20 9.43
CA PHE A 161 27.39 -3.94 10.16
C PHE A 161 28.73 -3.20 10.33
N THR A 162 29.38 -2.84 9.23
CA THR A 162 30.53 -1.92 9.31
C THR A 162 30.03 -0.49 9.52
N LYS A 163 30.84 0.36 10.17
CA LYS A 163 30.48 1.77 10.44
C LYS A 163 30.01 2.50 9.17
N ILE A 164 30.72 2.31 8.06
CA ILE A 164 30.38 2.94 6.78
C ILE A 164 29.03 2.43 6.21
N ARG A 165 28.74 1.13 6.31
CA ARG A 165 27.47 0.55 5.82
C ARG A 165 26.28 1.00 6.66
N LEU A 166 26.46 1.05 7.97
CA LEU A 166 25.46 1.60 8.89
C LEU A 166 25.21 3.08 8.59
N PHE A 167 26.27 3.87 8.43
CA PHE A 167 26.15 5.30 8.08
C PHE A 167 25.37 5.51 6.77
N ILE A 168 25.72 4.78 5.71
CA ILE A 168 25.00 4.84 4.42
C ILE A 168 23.53 4.44 4.60
N SER A 169 23.26 3.33 5.28
CA SER A 169 21.88 2.88 5.53
C SER A 169 21.09 3.91 6.32
N THR A 170 21.68 4.52 7.34
CA THR A 170 21.03 5.56 8.16
C THR A 170 20.73 6.81 7.34
N ILE A 171 21.67 7.28 6.52
CA ILE A 171 21.43 8.41 5.62
C ILE A 171 20.28 8.11 4.66
N LEU A 172 20.27 6.93 4.04
CA LEU A 172 19.20 6.56 3.11
C LEU A 172 17.84 6.45 3.80
N LEU A 173 17.80 5.94 5.04
CA LEU A 173 16.57 5.94 5.84
C LEU A 173 16.11 7.37 6.19
N LEU A 174 17.04 8.26 6.57
CA LEU A 174 16.72 9.66 6.82
C LEU A 174 16.17 10.33 5.55
N ILE A 175 16.77 10.07 4.38
CA ILE A 175 16.25 10.55 3.09
C ILE A 175 14.84 10.00 2.87
N TYR A 176 14.60 8.70 3.07
CA TYR A 176 13.27 8.08 2.90
C TYR A 176 12.18 8.76 3.75
N PHE A 177 12.50 9.17 4.98
CA PHE A 177 11.53 9.83 5.88
C PHE A 177 11.44 11.35 5.71
N LEU A 178 12.54 12.04 5.38
CA LEU A 178 12.57 13.51 5.35
C LEU A 178 12.29 14.07 3.96
N LEU A 179 12.75 13.39 2.90
CA LEU A 179 12.60 13.88 1.53
C LEU A 179 11.14 14.01 1.06
N PRO A 180 10.15 13.16 1.47
CA PRO A 180 8.76 13.35 1.07
C PRO A 180 8.18 14.71 1.49
N LEU A 181 8.70 15.32 2.57
CA LEU A 181 8.21 16.62 3.06
C LEU A 181 8.40 17.74 2.03
N LEU A 182 9.39 17.62 1.13
CA LEU A 182 9.65 18.61 0.10
C LEU A 182 8.61 18.58 -1.03
N PHE A 183 7.82 17.52 -1.13
CA PHE A 183 6.92 17.24 -2.26
C PHE A 183 5.44 17.29 -1.87
N PHE A 184 5.10 17.82 -0.69
CA PHE A 184 3.71 17.91 -0.27
C PHE A 184 2.87 18.79 -1.18
N ASN A 185 3.41 19.93 -1.59
CA ASN A 185 2.68 20.88 -2.44
C ASN A 185 2.32 20.24 -3.77
N ASP A 186 3.24 19.48 -4.39
CA ASP A 186 2.98 18.77 -5.64
C ASP A 186 1.78 17.81 -5.53
N ILE A 187 1.63 17.14 -4.39
CA ILE A 187 0.52 16.22 -4.17
C ILE A 187 -0.83 16.95 -4.16
N TYR A 188 -0.88 18.11 -3.50
CA TYR A 188 -2.07 18.94 -3.40
C TYR A 188 -2.36 19.65 -4.73
N GLU A 189 -1.35 20.18 -5.42
CA GLU A 189 -1.52 20.85 -6.71
C GLU A 189 -2.08 19.92 -7.79
N ASN A 190 -1.67 18.65 -7.79
CA ASN A 190 -2.19 17.63 -8.70
C ASN A 190 -3.46 16.93 -8.20
N ASP A 191 -3.98 17.33 -7.04
CA ASP A 191 -5.19 16.80 -6.40
C ASP A 191 -5.24 15.25 -6.32
N TYR A 192 -4.11 14.61 -6.00
CA TYR A 192 -4.08 13.14 -5.87
C TYR A 192 -5.04 12.67 -4.79
N HIS A 193 -5.77 11.58 -5.06
CA HIS A 193 -6.84 11.10 -4.18
C HIS A 193 -7.87 12.19 -3.83
N PHE A 194 -8.00 13.23 -4.67
CA PHE A 194 -8.81 14.41 -4.43
C PHE A 194 -8.47 15.12 -3.11
N LEU A 195 -7.21 15.10 -2.67
CA LEU A 195 -6.79 15.65 -1.39
C LEU A 195 -7.05 17.15 -1.25
N SER A 196 -6.80 17.95 -2.28
CA SER A 196 -7.09 19.39 -2.26
C SER A 196 -8.59 19.65 -2.30
N THR A 197 -9.31 18.93 -3.16
CA THR A 197 -10.78 19.01 -3.22
C THR A 197 -11.40 18.65 -1.88
N LEU A 198 -10.94 17.58 -1.23
CA LEU A 198 -11.44 17.17 0.08
C LEU A 198 -10.96 18.12 1.19
N LYS A 199 -9.74 18.65 1.17
CA LYS A 199 -9.25 19.55 2.23
C LYS A 199 -9.96 20.92 2.19
N ASN A 200 -10.20 21.49 1.01
CA ASN A 200 -10.74 22.84 0.84
C ASN A 200 -12.28 22.84 0.73
N LYS A 201 -12.97 22.69 1.87
CA LYS A 201 -14.44 22.55 1.91
C LYS A 201 -15.21 23.65 1.17
N SER A 202 -14.77 24.90 1.29
CA SER A 202 -15.41 26.06 0.66
C SER A 202 -15.37 26.04 -0.87
N GLU A 203 -14.49 25.25 -1.47
CA GLU A 203 -14.31 25.17 -2.92
C GLU A 203 -14.81 23.85 -3.51
N ARG A 204 -15.44 22.98 -2.72
CA ARG A 204 -15.87 21.66 -3.17
C ARG A 204 -17.00 21.75 -4.21
N THR A 205 -17.93 22.68 -4.04
CA THR A 205 -19.13 22.79 -4.87
C THR A 205 -18.80 22.77 -6.36
N GLY A 206 -19.40 21.83 -7.09
CA GLY A 206 -19.18 21.61 -8.53
C GLY A 206 -17.95 20.76 -8.87
N LYS A 207 -17.04 20.49 -7.94
CA LYS A 207 -15.84 19.66 -8.20
C LYS A 207 -16.21 18.17 -8.26
N PHE A 208 -15.62 17.50 -9.23
CA PHE A 208 -15.65 16.05 -9.37
C PHE A 208 -14.79 15.38 -8.29
N VAL A 209 -15.19 14.18 -7.86
CA VAL A 209 -14.45 13.37 -6.90
C VAL A 209 -14.61 11.88 -7.21
N GLU A 210 -13.52 11.13 -7.09
CA GLU A 210 -13.54 9.69 -6.97
C GLU A 210 -13.07 9.29 -5.57
N LEU A 211 -13.76 8.35 -4.93
CA LEU A 211 -13.37 7.79 -3.64
C LEU A 211 -13.35 6.27 -3.75
N ASP A 212 -12.23 5.66 -3.39
CA ASP A 212 -12.10 4.21 -3.38
C ASP A 212 -12.40 3.66 -1.99
N ARG A 213 -13.28 2.66 -1.93
CA ARG A 213 -13.41 1.75 -0.79
C ARG A 213 -13.72 2.42 0.54
N LYS A 214 -14.67 3.36 0.54
CA LYS A 214 -15.20 4.02 1.74
C LYS A 214 -16.28 3.16 2.38
N LEU A 215 -16.27 3.10 3.71
CA LEU A 215 -17.37 2.52 4.48
C LEU A 215 -18.54 3.50 4.48
N VAL A 216 -19.73 3.00 4.13
CA VAL A 216 -20.96 3.79 4.13
C VAL A 216 -21.73 3.53 5.41
N GLU A 217 -22.08 4.60 6.10
CA GLU A 217 -22.98 4.59 7.24
C GLU A 217 -24.36 5.06 6.78
N PHE A 218 -25.40 4.28 7.08
CA PHE A 218 -26.78 4.66 6.80
C PHE A 218 -27.43 5.23 8.05
N ASN A 219 -27.84 6.50 7.98
CA ASN A 219 -28.58 7.14 9.06
C ASN A 219 -30.08 6.92 8.86
N GLN A 220 -30.68 6.09 9.72
CA GLN A 220 -32.10 5.75 9.64
C GLN A 220 -33.04 6.95 9.83
N ASN A 221 -32.62 7.95 10.61
CA ASN A 221 -33.45 9.12 10.92
C ASN A 221 -33.57 10.07 9.73
N THR A 222 -32.45 10.34 9.06
CA THR A 222 -32.41 11.22 7.89
C THR A 222 -32.64 10.48 6.57
N LYS A 223 -32.65 9.14 6.62
CA LYS A 223 -32.68 8.25 5.44
C LYS A 223 -31.56 8.59 4.44
N SER A 224 -30.38 8.95 4.94
CA SER A 224 -29.25 9.32 4.10
C SER A 224 -27.99 8.52 4.38
N TYR A 225 -27.13 8.47 3.37
CA TYR A 225 -25.88 7.72 3.37
C TYR A 225 -24.72 8.68 3.63
N TRP A 226 -23.78 8.26 4.46
CA TRP A 226 -22.64 9.06 4.87
C TRP A 226 -21.34 8.28 4.72
N ILE A 227 -20.27 9.00 4.42
CA ILE A 227 -18.90 8.47 4.44
C ILE A 227 -18.00 9.42 5.23
N THR A 228 -16.88 8.91 5.72
CA THR A 228 -15.86 9.69 6.40
C THR A 228 -14.69 10.07 5.48
N SER A 229 -14.30 11.35 5.55
CA SER A 229 -13.09 11.88 4.92
C SER A 229 -11.83 11.33 5.59
N PHE A 230 -10.65 11.73 5.12
CA PHE A 230 -9.39 11.36 5.77
C PHE A 230 -9.20 12.02 7.15
N ASN A 231 -9.91 13.12 7.44
CA ASN A 231 -9.92 13.80 8.74
C ASN A 231 -11.21 13.55 9.53
N ASN A 232 -11.91 12.45 9.25
CA ASN A 232 -13.19 12.10 9.89
C ASN A 232 -14.32 13.13 9.67
N ASP A 233 -14.23 13.98 8.65
CA ASP A 233 -15.37 14.81 8.24
C ASP A 233 -16.45 13.91 7.65
N LEU A 234 -17.71 14.15 8.02
CA LEU A 234 -18.84 13.45 7.44
C LEU A 234 -19.23 14.10 6.10
N ILE A 235 -19.38 13.29 5.07
CA ILE A 235 -19.85 13.69 3.75
C ILE A 235 -21.08 12.87 3.39
N GLU A 236 -22.18 13.56 3.12
CA GLU A 236 -23.44 12.94 2.71
C GLU A 236 -23.37 12.51 1.24
N LEU A 237 -24.02 11.40 0.93
CA LEU A 237 -24.14 10.85 -0.41
C LEU A 237 -25.60 10.88 -0.86
N LYS A 238 -25.86 11.64 -1.92
CA LYS A 238 -27.13 11.57 -2.66
C LYS A 238 -26.97 10.57 -3.80
N SER A 239 -27.75 9.50 -3.74
CA SER A 239 -27.69 8.42 -4.71
C SER A 239 -29.10 7.93 -5.03
N LYS A 240 -29.32 7.51 -6.28
CA LYS A 240 -30.53 6.76 -6.68
C LYS A 240 -30.44 5.28 -6.29
N TYR A 241 -29.27 4.82 -5.88
CA TYR A 241 -28.98 3.44 -5.51
C TYR A 241 -29.04 3.28 -3.98
N ASP A 242 -29.38 2.07 -3.52
CA ASP A 242 -29.21 1.68 -2.13
C ASP A 242 -27.72 1.39 -1.85
N LEU A 243 -27.13 2.19 -0.97
CA LEU A 243 -25.71 2.10 -0.59
C LEU A 243 -25.51 1.47 0.80
N SER A 244 -26.56 0.89 1.41
CA SER A 244 -26.55 0.46 2.82
C SER A 244 -25.50 -0.62 3.14
N GLY A 245 -24.83 -0.44 4.30
CA GLY A 245 -24.03 -1.45 4.98
C GLY A 245 -22.80 -1.98 4.24
N ARG A 246 -22.29 -1.23 3.25
CA ARG A 246 -21.29 -1.73 2.30
C ARG A 246 -20.09 -0.80 2.19
N LYS A 247 -18.94 -1.40 1.86
CA LYS A 247 -17.76 -0.67 1.41
C LYS A 247 -17.90 -0.44 -0.08
N ILE A 248 -17.90 0.81 -0.49
CA ILE A 248 -18.13 1.18 -1.88
C ILE A 248 -17.00 2.06 -2.39
N SER A 249 -16.75 1.97 -3.69
CA SER A 249 -16.04 3.00 -4.42
C SER A 249 -17.10 3.84 -5.12
N ILE A 250 -16.96 5.16 -5.12
CA ILE A 250 -17.90 6.10 -5.77
C ILE A 250 -17.16 7.05 -6.70
N LYS A 251 -17.87 7.47 -7.74
CA LYS A 251 -17.57 8.70 -8.48
C LYS A 251 -18.78 9.62 -8.40
N GLY A 252 -18.52 10.91 -8.41
CA GLY A 252 -19.59 11.90 -8.34
C GLY A 252 -19.04 13.30 -8.34
N SER A 253 -19.92 14.25 -8.06
CA SER A 253 -19.55 15.65 -7.89
C SER A 253 -20.20 16.22 -6.64
N PHE A 254 -19.51 17.14 -5.99
CA PHE A 254 -20.06 17.86 -4.86
C PHE A 254 -21.17 18.80 -5.33
N ILE A 255 -22.38 18.65 -4.80
CA ILE A 255 -23.50 19.59 -5.01
C ILE A 255 -23.33 20.81 -4.08
N ASN A 256 -22.79 20.57 -2.90
CA ASN A 256 -22.41 21.60 -1.93
C ASN A 256 -21.16 21.14 -1.17
N ASN A 257 -20.79 21.85 -0.09
CA ASN A 257 -19.55 21.58 0.64
C ASN A 257 -19.47 20.16 1.25
N ASP A 258 -20.60 19.52 1.58
CA ASP A 258 -20.61 18.23 2.30
C ASP A 258 -21.57 17.21 1.69
N LEU A 259 -22.02 17.41 0.44
CA LEU A 259 -22.93 16.52 -0.28
C LEU A 259 -22.38 16.14 -1.65
N ILE A 260 -22.20 14.85 -1.89
CA ILE A 260 -21.81 14.30 -3.20
C ILE A 260 -23.04 13.72 -3.90
N GLU A 261 -23.27 14.11 -5.15
CA GLU A 261 -24.15 13.37 -6.06
C GLU A 261 -23.39 12.21 -6.67
N VAL A 262 -23.77 10.98 -6.31
CA VAL A 262 -23.12 9.77 -6.79
C VAL A 262 -23.62 9.46 -8.20
N THR A 263 -22.71 9.50 -9.17
CA THR A 263 -23.00 9.18 -10.58
C THR A 263 -22.70 7.71 -10.89
N GLU A 264 -21.63 7.18 -10.31
CA GLU A 264 -21.23 5.77 -10.42
C GLU A 264 -20.85 5.22 -9.05
N TYR A 265 -21.15 3.94 -8.82
CA TYR A 265 -20.65 3.23 -7.65
C TYR A 265 -20.23 1.80 -8.00
N HIS A 266 -19.31 1.27 -7.21
CA HIS A 266 -18.92 -0.13 -7.24
C HIS A 266 -18.94 -0.68 -5.82
N GLN A 267 -19.62 -1.79 -5.62
CA GLN A 267 -19.64 -2.48 -4.34
C GLN A 267 -18.42 -3.39 -4.21
N ASN A 268 -17.61 -3.16 -3.18
CA ASN A 268 -16.42 -3.96 -2.93
C ASN A 268 -16.75 -5.14 -2.00
N ALA A 269 -16.17 -6.31 -2.27
CA ALA A 269 -16.33 -7.49 -1.42
C ALA A 269 -15.39 -7.39 -0.21
N ASN A 270 -15.98 -7.15 0.97
CA ASN A 270 -15.24 -6.71 2.16
C ASN A 270 -14.21 -7.70 2.73
N LEU A 271 -14.51 -8.99 2.75
CA LEU A 271 -13.82 -9.91 3.66
C LEU A 271 -12.64 -10.65 3.04
N ILE A 272 -12.73 -11.03 1.77
CA ILE A 272 -11.75 -11.94 1.17
C ILE A 272 -10.41 -11.21 0.96
N ARG A 273 -10.44 -10.01 0.39
CA ARG A 273 -9.23 -9.29 0.01
C ARG A 273 -8.46 -8.74 1.22
N ASP A 274 -9.15 -7.97 2.06
CA ASP A 274 -8.52 -7.34 3.22
C ASP A 274 -8.09 -8.43 4.24
N GLY A 275 -8.90 -9.48 4.42
CA GLY A 275 -8.56 -10.65 5.24
C GLY A 275 -7.33 -11.40 4.73
N ALA A 276 -7.23 -11.63 3.41
CA ALA A 276 -6.06 -12.26 2.79
C ALA A 276 -4.77 -11.44 2.99
N SER A 277 -4.84 -10.12 2.84
CA SER A 277 -3.70 -9.22 3.11
C SER A 277 -3.26 -9.31 4.57
N TYR A 278 -4.18 -9.16 5.54
CA TYR A 278 -3.84 -9.25 6.95
C TYR A 278 -3.28 -10.63 7.33
N PHE A 279 -3.85 -11.70 6.77
CA PHE A 279 -3.35 -13.05 6.99
C PHE A 279 -1.92 -13.23 6.47
N ALA A 280 -1.61 -12.74 5.27
CA ALA A 280 -0.25 -12.77 4.73
C ALA A 280 0.74 -11.96 5.57
N LEU A 281 0.37 -10.74 5.98
CA LEU A 281 1.20 -9.90 6.84
C LEU A 281 1.47 -10.59 8.19
N LEU A 282 0.45 -11.21 8.78
CA LEU A 282 0.59 -11.98 10.02
C LEU A 282 1.53 -13.18 9.84
N LEU A 283 1.37 -13.95 8.75
CA LEU A 283 2.28 -15.04 8.41
C LEU A 283 3.71 -14.54 8.30
N MET A 284 3.94 -13.46 7.56
CA MET A 284 5.27 -12.89 7.41
C MET A 284 5.87 -12.40 8.74
N LEU A 285 5.06 -11.78 9.60
CA LEU A 285 5.49 -11.33 10.92
C LEU A 285 5.87 -12.51 11.82
N VAL A 286 4.98 -13.50 11.98
CA VAL A 286 5.18 -14.68 12.84
C VAL A 286 6.43 -15.44 12.42
N PHE A 287 6.56 -15.70 11.12
CA PHE A 287 7.70 -16.43 10.61
C PHE A 287 8.98 -15.58 10.67
N GLY A 288 8.90 -14.28 10.36
CA GLY A 288 10.01 -13.34 10.47
C GLY A 288 10.60 -13.33 11.88
N VAL A 289 9.76 -13.09 12.89
CA VAL A 289 10.14 -13.08 14.31
C VAL A 289 10.74 -14.42 14.72
N LYS A 290 10.12 -15.55 14.34
CA LYS A 290 10.64 -16.89 14.67
C LYS A 290 12.05 -17.11 14.14
N THR A 291 12.35 -16.65 12.92
CA THR A 291 13.68 -16.76 12.33
C THR A 291 14.73 -15.97 13.11
N PHE A 292 14.37 -14.81 13.68
CA PHE A 292 15.26 -14.05 14.57
C PHE A 292 15.41 -14.68 15.96
N TYR A 293 14.32 -15.22 16.55
CA TYR A 293 14.31 -15.72 17.93
C TYR A 293 15.00 -17.08 18.09
N VAL A 294 14.76 -18.04 17.18
CA VAL A 294 15.32 -19.41 17.24
C VAL A 294 16.86 -19.41 17.17
N LYS A 295 17.46 -18.38 16.56
CA LYS A 295 18.93 -18.25 16.47
C LYS A 295 19.58 -17.66 17.71
N LYS A 296 18.85 -16.93 18.56
CA LYS A 296 19.40 -16.38 19.80
C LYS A 296 19.58 -17.48 20.86
N ILE A 297 18.71 -18.50 20.85
CA ILE A 297 18.76 -19.63 21.79
C ILE A 297 19.88 -20.63 21.45
N LYS A 298 20.29 -20.75 20.17
CA LYS A 298 21.42 -21.63 19.76
C LYS A 298 22.81 -20.99 19.91
N LYS A 299 22.91 -19.81 20.54
CA LYS A 299 24.15 -19.06 20.74
C LYS A 299 24.49 -18.80 22.22
N VAL A 300 23.85 -19.54 23.15
CA VAL A 300 24.21 -19.59 24.56
C VAL A 300 24.82 -20.96 24.85
#